data_AF-A0A517MFS7-F1
#
_entry.id   AF-A0A517MFS7-F1
#
_cell.length_a   1.000
_cell.length_b   1.000
_cell.length_c   1.000
_cell.angle_alpha   90.00
_cell.angle_beta   90.00
_cell.angle_gamma   90.00
#
_symmetry.space_group_name_H-M   'P 1'
#
loop_
_entity.id
_entity.type
_entity.pdbx_description
1 polymer ?
#
loop_
_entity_poly.entity_id
_entity_poly.type
_entity_poly.pdbx_seq_one_letter_code
_entity_poly.pdbx_strand_id
1 'polypeptide(L)'
;MIFQLRTVVCFCLLGLVQSALLRADEIAKSVGRGGDNQPSDVLTVQLALNQLPRDGAITSELLETDGLAGPITVAAIENFQRQTLGADAVTGLIEADGAVMERLNELVRAQPLTYRIARVALGERLFWRDGERTEREPVVTDRLRDYWLATDQTFTAEQIHDPAFQSEWPWSAAFISWVMKRAGSGDDFFYADSHWQYTAAAKANRLKKNDNPFQAFPIRDLPVTVGDVIVKRRSTSTATYENIERGHPTHGDIVIEFKDGEVVTIGGNVSNSVRTTMVPIDDEHKVTNKLFFAIVDVDPNAKGE
;
A
#
# COMPACT_ATOMS: atom_id res chain seq x y z
N MET A 1 -23.87 -21.46 40.05
CA MET A 1 -24.64 -21.28 38.81
C MET A 1 -23.65 -20.92 37.71
N ILE A 2 -23.29 -21.90 36.89
CA ILE A 2 -22.29 -21.78 35.83
C ILE A 2 -23.03 -21.34 34.56
N PHE A 3 -22.75 -20.15 34.05
CA PHE A 3 -23.22 -19.73 32.73
C PHE A 3 -22.16 -20.12 31.68
N GLN A 4 -22.41 -21.19 30.93
CA GLN A 4 -21.72 -21.47 29.68
C GLN A 4 -22.36 -20.65 28.56
N LEU A 5 -21.63 -19.68 28.00
CA LEU A 5 -21.94 -19.18 26.66
C LEU A 5 -21.49 -20.24 25.64
N ARG A 6 -22.45 -20.84 24.94
CA ARG A 6 -22.19 -21.62 23.73
C ARG A 6 -22.25 -20.69 22.54
N THR A 7 -21.10 -20.37 21.98
CA THR A 7 -20.98 -19.77 20.64
C THR A 7 -21.44 -20.81 19.61
N VAL A 8 -22.59 -20.56 19.00
CA VAL A 8 -23.05 -21.32 17.83
C VAL A 8 -22.42 -20.67 16.61
N VAL A 9 -21.35 -21.27 16.09
CA VAL A 9 -20.83 -20.94 14.76
C VAL A 9 -21.69 -21.70 13.75
N CYS A 10 -22.60 -20.99 13.09
CA CYS A 10 -23.37 -21.52 11.98
C CYS A 10 -22.52 -21.42 10.71
N PHE A 11 -21.94 -22.53 10.27
CA PHE A 11 -21.37 -22.66 8.94
C PHE A 11 -22.51 -22.83 7.93
N CYS A 12 -22.95 -21.73 7.32
CA CYS A 12 -23.74 -21.79 6.10
C CYS A 12 -22.79 -21.69 4.90
N LEU A 13 -22.64 -22.81 4.18
CA LEU A 13 -22.13 -22.84 2.81
C LEU A 13 -23.08 -22.00 1.93
N LEU A 14 -22.59 -20.85 1.45
CA LEU A 14 -23.12 -20.14 0.30
C LEU A 14 -21.91 -19.68 -0.51
N GLY A 15 -21.81 -20.18 -1.73
CA GLY A 15 -20.82 -19.75 -2.70
C GLY A 15 -20.98 -18.27 -2.98
N LEU A 16 -20.08 -17.49 -2.41
CA LEU A 16 -19.73 -16.16 -2.86
C LEU A 16 -18.29 -16.30 -3.33
N VAL A 17 -18.05 -15.89 -4.58
CA VAL A 17 -16.69 -15.59 -5.05
C VAL A 17 -16.19 -14.52 -4.09
N GLN A 18 -15.52 -14.95 -3.03
CA GLN A 18 -14.63 -14.11 -2.28
C GLN A 18 -13.64 -13.67 -3.35
N SER A 19 -13.74 -12.42 -3.79
CA SER A 19 -12.55 -11.67 -4.15
C SER A 19 -11.69 -11.65 -2.90
N ALA A 20 -11.06 -12.79 -2.59
CA ALA A 20 -9.79 -12.80 -1.93
C ALA A 20 -8.97 -11.82 -2.75
N LEU A 21 -8.43 -10.80 -2.09
CA LEU A 21 -7.36 -10.03 -2.69
C LEU A 21 -6.38 -11.10 -3.19
N LEU A 22 -6.33 -11.34 -4.50
CA LEU A 22 -5.33 -12.23 -5.09
C LEU A 22 -3.98 -11.76 -4.56
N ARG A 23 -3.02 -12.68 -4.42
CA ARG A 23 -1.68 -12.29 -3.99
C ARG A 23 -1.21 -11.13 -4.85
N ALA A 24 -0.36 -10.27 -4.30
CA ALA A 24 0.07 -9.04 -4.96
C ALA A 24 0.65 -9.27 -6.38
N ASP A 25 1.04 -10.51 -6.67
CA ASP A 25 1.66 -10.99 -7.89
C ASP A 25 0.78 -11.94 -8.73
N GLU A 26 -0.52 -12.10 -8.43
CA GLU A 26 -1.42 -13.02 -9.16
C GLU A 26 -2.56 -12.31 -9.88
N ILE A 27 -2.92 -12.81 -11.06
CA ILE A 27 -4.12 -12.42 -11.81
C ILE A 27 -4.98 -13.66 -12.07
N ALA A 28 -6.31 -13.53 -12.00
CA ALA A 28 -7.23 -14.64 -12.24
C ALA A 28 -7.50 -14.89 -13.72
N LYS A 29 -7.41 -13.83 -14.54
CA LYS A 29 -7.70 -13.84 -15.97
C LYS A 29 -6.69 -13.01 -16.75
N SER A 30 -6.76 -13.15 -18.07
CA SER A 30 -5.84 -12.50 -19.00
C SER A 30 -6.03 -10.98 -19.03
N VAL A 31 -4.92 -10.24 -19.17
CA VAL A 31 -4.88 -8.76 -19.16
C VAL A 31 -4.19 -8.25 -20.41
N GLY A 32 -4.78 -7.24 -21.04
CA GLY A 32 -4.26 -6.56 -22.22
C GLY A 32 -5.09 -6.81 -23.47
N ARG A 33 -4.43 -6.80 -24.64
CA ARG A 33 -5.06 -6.84 -25.95
C ARG A 33 -5.87 -8.12 -26.15
N GLY A 34 -7.20 -7.97 -26.21
CA GLY A 34 -8.12 -9.10 -26.39
C GLY A 34 -8.26 -10.01 -25.17
N GLY A 35 -7.68 -9.64 -24.02
CA GLY A 35 -7.85 -10.37 -22.77
C GLY A 35 -9.19 -10.09 -22.10
N ASP A 36 -9.45 -10.83 -21.02
CA ASP A 36 -10.66 -10.70 -20.19
C ASP A 36 -10.74 -9.33 -19.50
N ASN A 37 -9.58 -8.78 -19.12
CA ASN A 37 -9.43 -7.44 -18.56
C ASN A 37 -10.32 -7.19 -17.33
N GLN A 38 -10.37 -8.15 -16.39
CA GLN A 38 -11.03 -7.90 -15.11
C GLN A 38 -10.34 -6.74 -14.38
N PRO A 39 -11.06 -5.75 -13.84
CA PRO A 39 -10.44 -4.55 -13.26
C PRO A 39 -9.40 -4.84 -12.17
N SER A 40 -9.62 -5.88 -11.36
CA SER A 40 -8.67 -6.33 -10.33
C SER A 40 -7.37 -6.87 -10.92
N ASP A 41 -7.45 -7.62 -12.01
CA ASP A 41 -6.29 -8.20 -12.69
C ASP A 41 -5.50 -7.10 -13.43
N VAL A 42 -6.21 -6.17 -14.07
CA VAL A 42 -5.60 -5.02 -14.72
C VAL A 42 -4.86 -4.14 -13.70
N LEU A 43 -5.48 -3.91 -12.54
CA LEU A 43 -4.84 -3.18 -11.44
C LEU A 43 -3.54 -3.87 -10.99
N THR A 44 -3.56 -5.20 -10.80
CA THR A 44 -2.36 -5.96 -10.44
C THR A 44 -1.25 -5.76 -11.48
N VAL A 45 -1.56 -5.85 -12.78
CA VAL A 45 -0.58 -5.64 -13.86
C VAL A 45 -0.08 -4.19 -13.88
N GLN A 46 -0.95 -3.19 -13.75
CA GLN A 46 -0.55 -1.78 -13.70
C GLN A 46 0.40 -1.50 -12.52
N LEU A 47 0.07 -2.03 -11.33
CA LEU A 47 0.93 -1.92 -10.15
C LEU A 47 2.27 -2.63 -10.36
N ALA A 48 2.29 -3.81 -10.96
CA ALA A 48 3.53 -4.55 -11.22
C ALA A 48 4.42 -3.83 -12.26
N LEU A 49 3.84 -3.35 -13.36
CA LEU A 49 4.57 -2.55 -14.37
C LEU A 49 5.12 -1.24 -13.77
N ASN A 50 4.36 -0.63 -12.85
CA ASN A 50 4.83 0.52 -12.10
C ASN A 50 5.96 0.18 -11.13
N GLN A 51 6.20 -1.07 -10.78
CA GLN A 51 7.30 -1.49 -9.89
C GLN A 51 8.53 -2.00 -10.63
N LEU A 52 8.54 -1.98 -11.97
CA LEU A 52 9.74 -2.34 -12.73
C LEU A 52 10.88 -1.33 -12.50
N PRO A 53 12.15 -1.77 -12.60
CA PRO A 53 13.30 -0.87 -12.53
C PRO A 53 13.22 0.19 -13.63
N ARG A 54 13.56 1.43 -13.30
CA ARG A 54 13.57 2.54 -14.24
C ARG A 54 14.87 3.34 -14.15
N ASP A 55 15.33 3.80 -15.30
CA ASP A 55 16.39 4.79 -15.38
C ASP A 55 15.80 6.15 -14.96
N GLY A 56 16.16 6.63 -13.77
CA GLY A 56 15.78 7.97 -13.29
C GLY A 56 15.11 7.99 -11.91
N ALA A 57 14.44 9.10 -11.60
CA ALA A 57 13.79 9.30 -10.31
C ALA A 57 12.65 8.29 -10.10
N ILE A 58 12.42 7.93 -8.83
CA ILE A 58 11.33 7.04 -8.42
C ILE A 58 9.95 7.55 -8.86
N THR A 59 9.82 8.87 -9.05
CA THR A 59 8.62 9.60 -9.47
C THR A 59 8.42 9.70 -10.99
N SER A 60 9.27 9.06 -11.79
CA SER A 60 9.14 8.98 -13.26
C SER A 60 7.83 8.33 -13.73
N GLU A 61 7.37 8.67 -14.95
CA GLU A 61 6.02 8.39 -15.51
C GLU A 61 5.41 7.04 -15.11
N LEU A 62 4.36 7.08 -14.29
CA LEU A 62 3.61 5.92 -13.85
C LEU A 62 2.36 5.74 -14.71
N LEU A 63 1.92 4.48 -14.84
CA LEU A 63 0.57 4.17 -15.28
C LEU A 63 -0.41 4.56 -14.18
N GLU A 64 -1.51 5.23 -14.54
CA GLU A 64 -2.64 5.35 -13.62
C GLU A 64 -3.14 3.95 -13.29
N THR A 65 -3.30 3.64 -12.01
CA THR A 65 -3.73 2.33 -11.51
C THR A 65 -5.24 2.25 -11.47
N ASP A 66 -5.91 2.55 -12.58
CA ASP A 66 -7.37 2.68 -12.68
C ASP A 66 -8.12 1.36 -12.94
N GLY A 67 -7.39 0.26 -13.18
CA GLY A 67 -7.99 -1.02 -13.53
C GLY A 67 -8.52 -1.08 -14.97
N LEU A 68 -8.16 -0.14 -15.84
CA LEU A 68 -8.58 -0.09 -17.24
C LEU A 68 -7.46 -0.53 -18.20
N ALA A 69 -7.74 -1.56 -19.00
CA ALA A 69 -6.81 -2.07 -20.02
C ALA A 69 -6.88 -1.25 -21.32
N GLY A 70 -6.77 0.08 -21.19
CA GLY A 70 -6.79 0.99 -22.33
C GLY A 70 -5.50 0.98 -23.15
N PRO A 71 -5.40 1.83 -24.19
CA PRO A 71 -4.22 1.91 -25.07
C PRO A 71 -2.91 2.15 -24.32
N ILE A 72 -2.93 2.93 -23.25
CA ILE A 72 -1.74 3.23 -22.42
C ILE A 72 -1.27 1.98 -21.67
N THR A 73 -2.18 1.27 -21.01
CA THR A 73 -1.90 0.00 -20.32
C THR A 73 -1.38 -1.06 -21.30
N VAL A 74 -2.03 -1.23 -22.46
CA VAL A 74 -1.61 -2.18 -23.50
C VAL A 74 -0.22 -1.81 -24.05
N ALA A 75 0.04 -0.53 -24.32
CA ALA A 75 1.36 -0.09 -24.79
C ALA A 75 2.46 -0.37 -23.75
N ALA A 76 2.16 -0.24 -22.46
CA ALA A 76 3.11 -0.56 -21.41
C ALA A 76 3.41 -2.06 -21.33
N ILE A 77 2.39 -2.92 -21.50
CA ILE A 77 2.58 -4.38 -21.63
C ILE A 77 3.45 -4.70 -22.85
N GLU A 78 3.15 -4.09 -24.00
CA GLU A 78 3.92 -4.31 -25.24
C GLU A 78 5.39 -3.87 -25.10
N ASN A 79 5.64 -2.74 -24.44
CA ASN A 79 6.98 -2.26 -24.14
C ASN A 79 7.73 -3.21 -23.21
N PHE A 80 7.08 -3.69 -22.16
CA PHE A 80 7.65 -4.67 -21.25
C PHE A 80 8.03 -5.96 -21.98
N GLN A 81 7.13 -6.51 -22.78
CA GLN A 81 7.39 -7.71 -23.59
C GLN A 81 8.54 -7.48 -24.57
N ARG A 82 8.61 -6.32 -25.22
CA ARG A 82 9.69 -6.00 -26.16
C ARG A 82 11.06 -5.98 -25.48
N GLN A 83 11.13 -5.43 -24.26
CA GLN A 83 12.36 -5.34 -23.49
C GLN A 83 12.81 -6.69 -22.90
N THR A 84 11.87 -7.59 -22.61
CA THR A 84 12.17 -8.84 -21.89
C THR A 84 12.20 -10.09 -22.77
N LEU A 85 11.40 -10.13 -23.83
CA LEU A 85 11.20 -11.30 -24.71
C LEU A 85 11.72 -11.08 -26.14
N GLY A 86 11.97 -9.82 -26.53
CA GLY A 86 12.35 -9.45 -27.90
C GLY A 86 11.15 -9.06 -28.77
N ALA A 87 11.43 -8.47 -29.94
CA ALA A 87 10.41 -7.82 -30.78
C ALA A 87 9.37 -8.77 -31.38
N ASP A 88 9.73 -10.04 -31.61
CA ASP A 88 8.87 -11.04 -32.25
C ASP A 88 7.85 -11.68 -31.29
N ALA A 89 7.96 -11.41 -29.98
CA ALA A 89 7.12 -11.97 -28.93
C ALA A 89 6.13 -10.95 -28.31
N VAL A 90 5.92 -9.80 -28.96
CA VAL A 90 5.06 -8.72 -28.46
C VAL A 90 3.61 -8.97 -28.87
N THR A 91 2.77 -9.37 -27.92
CA THR A 91 1.33 -9.64 -28.11
C THR A 91 0.44 -8.54 -27.53
N GLY A 92 0.95 -7.80 -26.53
CA GLY A 92 0.16 -6.90 -25.71
C GLY A 92 -0.78 -7.61 -24.74
N LEU A 93 -0.62 -8.92 -24.54
CA LEU A 93 -1.45 -9.77 -23.67
C LEU A 93 -0.59 -10.48 -22.62
N ILE A 94 -1.03 -10.45 -21.37
CA ILE A 94 -0.48 -11.21 -20.24
C ILE A 94 -1.51 -12.27 -19.85
N GLU A 95 -1.12 -13.54 -19.94
CA GLU A 95 -1.90 -14.68 -19.46
C GLU A 95 -1.64 -14.91 -17.97
N ALA A 96 -2.65 -15.41 -17.24
CA ALA A 96 -2.58 -15.58 -15.78
C ALA A 96 -1.40 -16.45 -15.30
N ASP A 97 -1.25 -17.62 -15.90
CA ASP A 97 -0.17 -18.57 -15.59
C ASP A 97 0.90 -18.59 -16.70
N GLY A 98 1.10 -17.44 -17.36
CA GLY A 98 2.01 -17.31 -18.51
C GLY A 98 3.43 -16.89 -18.12
N ALA A 99 4.40 -17.26 -18.95
CA ALA A 99 5.81 -16.87 -18.78
C ALA A 99 6.02 -15.34 -18.71
N VAL A 100 5.13 -14.55 -19.32
CA VAL A 100 5.17 -13.07 -19.24
C VAL A 100 4.87 -12.59 -17.83
N MET A 101 3.86 -13.17 -17.17
CA MET A 101 3.50 -12.83 -15.79
C MET A 101 4.59 -13.28 -14.82
N GLU A 102 5.13 -14.50 -15.00
CA GLU A 102 6.25 -15.01 -14.21
C GLU A 102 7.46 -14.07 -14.29
N ARG A 103 7.84 -13.65 -15.50
CA ARG A 103 8.96 -12.73 -15.70
C ARG A 103 8.70 -11.34 -15.11
N LEU A 104 7.47 -10.84 -15.20
CA LEU A 104 7.08 -9.57 -14.58
C LEU A 104 7.27 -9.65 -13.06
N ASN A 105 6.75 -10.71 -12.44
CA ASN A 105 6.86 -10.92 -11.00
C ASN A 105 8.31 -11.12 -10.53
N GLU A 106 9.13 -11.84 -11.29
CA GLU A 106 10.57 -12.00 -11.02
C GLU A 106 11.28 -10.64 -10.98
N LEU A 107 11.02 -9.78 -11.96
CA LEU A 107 11.66 -8.45 -12.06
C LEU A 107 11.17 -7.49 -10.98
N VAL A 108 9.90 -7.57 -10.61
CA VAL A 108 9.34 -6.82 -9.47
C VAL A 108 9.99 -7.26 -8.17
N ARG A 109 10.04 -8.57 -7.88
CA ARG A 109 10.69 -9.12 -6.66
C ARG A 109 12.19 -8.85 -6.58
N ALA A 110 12.85 -8.62 -7.71
CA ALA A 110 14.24 -8.21 -7.74
C ALA A 110 14.46 -6.77 -7.24
N GLN A 111 13.41 -5.95 -7.16
CA GLN A 111 13.50 -4.59 -6.62
C GLN A 111 13.48 -4.59 -5.08
N PRO A 112 14.20 -3.65 -4.43
CA PRO A 112 14.12 -3.47 -2.98
C PRO A 112 12.67 -3.25 -2.51
N LEU A 113 12.30 -3.82 -1.36
CA LEU A 113 10.95 -3.65 -0.79
C LEU A 113 10.60 -2.17 -0.57
N THR A 114 11.55 -1.37 -0.10
CA THR A 114 11.40 0.09 0.05
C THR A 114 11.00 0.79 -1.25
N TYR A 115 11.62 0.42 -2.36
CA TYR A 115 11.27 0.92 -3.69
C TYR A 115 9.85 0.49 -4.08
N ARG A 116 9.51 -0.79 -3.90
CA ARG A 116 8.17 -1.31 -4.22
C ARG A 116 7.07 -0.58 -3.44
N ILE A 117 7.25 -0.38 -2.13
CA ILE A 117 6.32 0.37 -1.26
C ILE A 117 6.08 1.77 -1.82
N ALA A 118 7.15 2.52 -2.10
CA ALA A 118 7.04 3.87 -2.61
C ALA A 118 6.38 3.94 -4.00
N ARG A 119 6.66 2.97 -4.89
CA ARG A 119 6.05 2.91 -6.23
C ARG A 119 4.56 2.59 -6.20
N VAL A 120 4.14 1.70 -5.31
CA VAL A 120 2.70 1.43 -5.08
C VAL A 120 2.01 2.68 -4.54
N ALA A 121 2.58 3.35 -3.54
CA ALA A 121 2.03 4.60 -2.99
C ALA A 121 1.91 5.71 -4.05
N LEU A 122 2.93 5.87 -4.90
CA LEU A 122 2.91 6.84 -6.00
C LEU A 122 1.84 6.53 -7.04
N GLY A 123 1.61 5.25 -7.36
CA GLY A 123 0.50 4.82 -8.21
C GLY A 123 -0.86 5.22 -7.63
N GLU A 124 -1.05 5.04 -6.32
CA GLU A 124 -2.27 5.48 -5.65
C GLU A 124 -2.42 6.99 -5.65
N ARG A 125 -1.36 7.76 -5.42
CA ARG A 125 -1.44 9.22 -5.55
C ARG A 125 -1.90 9.63 -6.96
N LEU A 126 -1.43 8.94 -8.01
CA LEU A 126 -1.86 9.21 -9.37
C LEU A 126 -3.35 8.89 -9.57
N PHE A 127 -3.80 7.72 -9.12
CA PHE A 127 -5.23 7.36 -9.14
C PHE A 127 -6.07 8.37 -8.34
N TRP A 128 -5.64 8.81 -7.16
CA TRP A 128 -6.40 9.80 -6.38
C TRP A 128 -6.23 11.25 -6.86
N ARG A 129 -5.44 11.46 -7.93
CA ARG A 129 -5.09 12.78 -8.48
C ARG A 129 -4.59 13.74 -7.41
N ASP A 130 -3.73 13.21 -6.54
CA ASP A 130 -3.11 13.92 -5.42
C ASP A 130 -4.09 14.78 -4.60
N GLY A 131 -5.30 14.27 -4.37
CA GLY A 131 -6.30 14.94 -3.56
C GLY A 131 -7.50 15.49 -4.28
N GLU A 132 -7.50 15.52 -5.63
CA GLU A 132 -8.65 15.99 -6.40
C GLU A 132 -9.80 14.99 -6.36
N ARG A 133 -9.51 13.67 -6.29
CA ARG A 133 -10.54 12.66 -6.01
C ARG A 133 -10.82 12.57 -4.52
N THR A 134 -12.07 12.40 -4.12
CA THR A 134 -12.46 12.24 -2.71
C THR A 134 -13.18 10.92 -2.46
N GLU A 135 -13.20 10.45 -1.21
CA GLU A 135 -13.83 9.19 -0.77
C GLU A 135 -15.35 9.08 -1.05
N ARG A 136 -15.97 10.15 -1.55
CA ARG A 136 -17.37 10.21 -1.93
C ARG A 136 -17.61 9.93 -3.41
N GLU A 137 -16.56 9.87 -4.22
CA GLU A 137 -16.69 9.62 -5.64
C GLU A 137 -16.94 8.12 -5.91
N PRO A 138 -17.92 7.77 -6.75
CA PRO A 138 -18.20 6.35 -7.05
C PRO A 138 -17.01 5.59 -7.65
N VAL A 139 -16.09 6.28 -8.33
CA VAL A 139 -14.92 5.66 -8.96
C VAL A 139 -13.94 5.08 -7.94
N VAL A 140 -13.95 5.56 -6.69
CA VAL A 140 -13.01 5.09 -5.65
C VAL A 140 -13.62 4.02 -4.73
N THR A 141 -14.90 3.69 -4.88
CA THR A 141 -15.62 2.82 -3.94
C THR A 141 -14.99 1.43 -3.83
N ASP A 142 -14.75 0.76 -4.95
CA ASP A 142 -14.11 -0.56 -4.92
C ASP A 142 -12.65 -0.47 -4.44
N ARG A 143 -11.96 0.63 -4.74
CA ARG A 143 -10.61 0.86 -4.21
C ARG A 143 -10.59 0.97 -2.69
N LEU A 144 -11.54 1.68 -2.09
CA LEU A 144 -11.66 1.77 -0.63
C LEU A 144 -12.01 0.40 -0.02
N ARG A 145 -12.84 -0.40 -0.68
CA ARG A 145 -13.15 -1.77 -0.24
C ARG A 145 -11.90 -2.66 -0.28
N ASP A 146 -11.06 -2.53 -1.29
CA ASP A 146 -9.77 -3.22 -1.35
C ASP A 146 -8.85 -2.82 -0.19
N TYR A 147 -8.83 -1.54 0.20
CA TYR A 147 -8.03 -1.07 1.34
C TYR A 147 -8.46 -1.76 2.63
N TRP A 148 -9.76 -1.81 2.91
CA TRP A 148 -10.28 -2.49 4.09
C TRP A 148 -10.02 -3.99 4.08
N LEU A 149 -10.13 -4.62 2.89
CA LEU A 149 -9.85 -6.04 2.72
C LEU A 149 -8.38 -6.39 3.03
N ALA A 150 -7.44 -5.46 2.85
CA ALA A 150 -6.05 -5.67 3.26
C ALA A 150 -5.89 -5.87 4.78
N THR A 151 -6.88 -5.44 5.56
CA THR A 151 -6.99 -5.62 7.02
C THR A 151 -8.04 -6.66 7.42
N ASP A 152 -8.42 -7.54 6.49
CA ASP A 152 -9.44 -8.58 6.64
C ASP A 152 -10.85 -8.06 7.00
N GLN A 153 -11.12 -6.79 6.67
CA GLN A 153 -12.42 -6.15 6.87
C GLN A 153 -13.14 -6.00 5.55
N THR A 154 -14.45 -6.20 5.56
CA THR A 154 -15.30 -6.02 4.37
C THR A 154 -16.46 -5.10 4.70
N PHE A 155 -16.71 -4.16 3.81
CA PHE A 155 -17.80 -3.20 3.91
C PHE A 155 -18.53 -3.12 2.57
N THR A 156 -19.83 -2.81 2.64
CA THR A 156 -20.65 -2.58 1.44
C THR A 156 -20.39 -1.18 0.88
N ALA A 157 -20.76 -0.96 -0.38
CA ALA A 157 -20.67 0.37 -0.99
C ALA A 157 -21.49 1.41 -0.20
N GLU A 158 -22.65 1.02 0.32
CA GLU A 158 -23.51 1.88 1.12
C GLU A 158 -22.81 2.33 2.41
N GLN A 159 -22.10 1.43 3.10
CA GLN A 159 -21.31 1.78 4.28
C GLN A 159 -20.17 2.73 3.92
N ILE A 160 -19.41 2.45 2.85
CA ILE A 160 -18.31 3.31 2.39
C ILE A 160 -18.77 4.74 2.08
N HIS A 161 -20.00 4.91 1.58
CA HIS A 161 -20.58 6.21 1.25
C HIS A 161 -21.34 6.88 2.41
N ASP A 162 -21.48 6.23 3.57
CA ASP A 162 -22.15 6.81 4.73
C ASP A 162 -21.22 7.80 5.46
N PRO A 163 -21.59 9.09 5.58
CA PRO A 163 -20.79 10.07 6.31
C PRO A 163 -20.53 9.72 7.78
N ALA A 164 -21.47 9.02 8.45
CA ALA A 164 -21.28 8.58 9.83
C ALA A 164 -20.18 7.51 9.90
N PHE A 165 -20.22 6.55 8.98
CA PHE A 165 -19.19 5.53 8.83
C PHE A 165 -17.82 6.15 8.55
N GLN A 166 -17.72 7.07 7.58
CA GLN A 166 -16.47 7.77 7.23
C GLN A 166 -15.86 8.52 8.43
N SER A 167 -16.69 9.13 9.27
CA SER A 167 -16.23 9.86 10.46
C SER A 167 -15.73 8.94 11.57
N GLU A 168 -16.31 7.75 11.70
CA GLU A 168 -15.95 6.79 12.75
C GLU A 168 -14.76 5.91 12.34
N TRP A 169 -14.64 5.58 11.05
CA TRP A 169 -13.70 4.61 10.51
C TRP A 169 -12.75 5.25 9.49
N PRO A 170 -11.70 5.97 9.92
CA PRO A 170 -10.74 6.55 9.00
C PRO A 170 -9.86 5.46 8.36
N TRP A 171 -9.99 5.27 7.05
CA TRP A 171 -9.29 4.24 6.25
C TRP A 171 -7.77 4.45 6.06
N SER A 172 -7.14 5.41 6.75
CA SER A 172 -5.74 5.80 6.52
C SER A 172 -4.75 4.65 6.76
N ALA A 173 -4.90 3.88 7.83
CA ALA A 173 -4.03 2.72 8.10
C ALA A 173 -4.41 1.49 7.25
N ALA A 174 -5.68 1.34 6.86
CA ALA A 174 -6.09 0.34 5.88
C ALA A 174 -5.41 0.58 4.52
N PHE A 175 -5.29 1.85 4.10
CA PHE A 175 -4.50 2.24 2.93
C PHE A 175 -3.02 1.85 3.07
N ILE A 176 -2.36 2.16 4.18
CA ILE A 176 -0.96 1.76 4.41
C ILE A 176 -0.83 0.23 4.33
N SER A 177 -1.72 -0.50 5.00
CA SER A 177 -1.76 -1.97 4.97
C SER A 177 -1.92 -2.50 3.54
N TRP A 178 -2.78 -1.89 2.72
CA TRP A 178 -2.95 -2.25 1.32
C TRP A 178 -1.70 -1.97 0.50
N VAL A 179 -1.04 -0.83 0.70
CA VAL A 179 0.22 -0.51 0.02
C VAL A 179 1.29 -1.54 0.36
N MET A 180 1.45 -1.87 1.65
CA MET A 180 2.40 -2.90 2.10
C MET A 180 2.10 -4.26 1.48
N LYS A 181 0.81 -4.64 1.40
CA LYS A 181 0.38 -5.90 0.80
C LYS A 181 0.71 -5.96 -0.68
N ARG A 182 0.36 -4.90 -1.43
CA ARG A 182 0.63 -4.76 -2.88
C ARG A 182 2.11 -4.61 -3.21
N ALA A 183 2.92 -4.13 -2.27
CA ALA A 183 4.35 -4.07 -2.37
C ALA A 183 5.05 -5.40 -2.01
N GLY A 184 4.30 -6.45 -1.68
CA GLY A 184 4.85 -7.77 -1.34
C GLY A 184 5.55 -7.79 0.02
N SER A 185 4.96 -7.17 1.04
CA SER A 185 5.50 -7.22 2.42
C SER A 185 5.22 -8.56 3.13
N GLY A 186 4.52 -9.49 2.49
CA GLY A 186 4.30 -10.84 3.01
C GLY A 186 3.67 -10.87 4.40
N ASP A 187 4.03 -11.89 5.19
CA ASP A 187 3.65 -12.00 6.60
C ASP A 187 4.49 -11.13 7.56
N ASP A 188 5.50 -10.41 7.03
CA ASP A 188 6.39 -9.59 7.84
C ASP A 188 5.74 -8.30 8.35
N PHE A 189 4.81 -7.73 7.59
CA PHE A 189 4.09 -6.52 7.99
C PHE A 189 2.85 -6.85 8.82
N PHE A 190 2.65 -6.13 9.93
CA PHE A 190 1.43 -6.26 10.72
C PHE A 190 0.29 -5.44 10.10
N TYR A 191 -0.57 -6.08 9.31
CA TYR A 191 -1.72 -5.42 8.67
C TYR A 191 -2.77 -5.02 9.72
N ALA A 192 -3.13 -3.74 9.72
CA ALA A 192 -4.05 -3.18 10.70
C ALA A 192 -4.78 -1.94 10.17
N ASP A 193 -5.96 -1.68 10.71
CA ASP A 193 -6.77 -0.51 10.39
C ASP A 193 -6.48 0.71 11.27
N SER A 194 -5.49 0.61 12.15
CA SER A 194 -5.01 1.75 12.94
C SER A 194 -3.49 1.84 12.97
N HIS A 195 -2.98 3.08 12.85
CA HIS A 195 -1.54 3.29 12.72
C HIS A 195 -0.74 2.87 13.94
N TRP A 196 -1.33 2.97 15.13
CA TRP A 196 -0.66 2.59 16.37
C TRP A 196 -0.36 1.09 16.42
N GLN A 197 -1.20 0.23 15.82
CA GLN A 197 -1.03 -1.22 15.89
C GLN A 197 0.22 -1.69 15.17
N TYR A 198 0.38 -1.34 13.89
CA TYR A 198 1.57 -1.74 13.14
C TYR A 198 2.83 -1.06 13.68
N THR A 199 2.71 0.17 14.21
CA THR A 199 3.83 0.86 14.86
C THR A 199 4.26 0.14 16.14
N ALA A 200 3.31 -0.31 16.96
CA ALA A 200 3.59 -1.08 18.16
C ALA A 200 4.17 -2.46 17.84
N ALA A 201 3.71 -3.13 16.77
CA ALA A 201 4.26 -4.39 16.29
C ALA A 201 5.73 -4.22 15.83
N ALA A 202 6.01 -3.20 15.01
CA ALA A 202 7.37 -2.89 14.57
C ALA A 202 8.29 -2.47 15.74
N LYS A 203 7.76 -1.75 16.75
CA LYS A 203 8.49 -1.49 18.00
C LYS A 203 8.82 -2.79 18.73
N ALA A 204 7.87 -3.72 18.79
CA ALA A 204 8.09 -5.03 19.42
C ALA A 204 9.15 -5.86 18.68
N ASN A 205 9.18 -5.82 17.34
CA ASN A 205 10.24 -6.45 16.52
C ASN A 205 11.63 -5.94 16.91
N ARG A 206 11.79 -4.61 16.91
CA ARG A 206 13.03 -3.96 17.33
C ARG A 206 13.45 -4.34 18.76
N LEU A 207 12.54 -4.29 19.72
CA LEU A 207 12.84 -4.60 21.12
C LEU A 207 13.22 -6.07 21.33
N LYS A 208 12.62 -6.97 20.53
CA LYS A 208 13.00 -8.41 20.50
C LYS A 208 14.32 -8.65 19.78
N LYS A 209 14.80 -7.69 18.98
CA LYS A 209 15.97 -7.82 18.10
C LYS A 209 15.83 -9.03 17.16
N ASN A 210 14.65 -9.17 16.57
CA ASN A 210 14.42 -10.19 15.55
C ASN A 210 14.78 -9.66 14.15
N ASP A 211 14.79 -10.56 13.18
CA ASP A 211 15.17 -10.26 11.80
C ASP A 211 13.98 -9.78 10.94
N ASN A 212 12.87 -9.37 11.57
CA ASN A 212 11.74 -8.83 10.81
C ASN A 212 12.15 -7.47 10.20
N PRO A 213 11.87 -7.24 8.90
CA PRO A 213 12.34 -6.07 8.18
C PRO A 213 11.66 -4.77 8.62
N PHE A 214 10.54 -4.83 9.36
CA PHE A 214 9.82 -3.66 9.85
C PHE A 214 10.14 -3.41 11.33
N GLN A 215 10.86 -2.32 11.59
CA GLN A 215 11.29 -1.95 12.94
C GLN A 215 10.93 -0.50 13.25
N ALA A 216 10.40 -0.23 14.45
CA ALA A 216 10.04 1.14 14.82
C ALA A 216 11.10 1.79 15.71
N PHE A 217 11.49 3.02 15.38
CA PHE A 217 12.45 3.84 16.13
C PHE A 217 11.84 5.19 16.53
N PRO A 218 12.32 5.86 17.59
CA PRO A 218 12.00 7.27 17.82
C PRO A 218 12.37 8.12 16.61
N ILE A 219 11.52 9.10 16.26
CA ILE A 219 11.65 9.94 15.05
C ILE A 219 12.98 10.72 14.93
N ARG A 220 13.73 10.84 16.03
CA ARG A 220 15.04 11.54 16.07
C ARG A 220 16.24 10.60 16.02
N ASP A 221 16.02 9.30 16.21
CA ASP A 221 17.11 8.34 16.34
C ASP A 221 17.69 7.93 14.99
N LEU A 222 16.88 7.97 13.92
CA LEU A 222 17.29 7.61 12.57
C LEU A 222 16.93 8.70 11.54
N PRO A 223 17.77 8.88 10.51
CA PRO A 223 17.34 9.58 9.30
C PRO A 223 16.19 8.81 8.65
N VAL A 224 15.21 9.51 8.09
CA VAL A 224 14.18 8.85 7.28
C VAL A 224 14.75 8.42 5.94
N THR A 225 14.17 7.39 5.33
CA THR A 225 14.49 6.88 4.00
C THR A 225 13.23 6.60 3.20
N VAL A 226 13.36 6.45 1.88
CA VAL A 226 12.23 6.09 0.99
C VAL A 226 11.69 4.72 1.38
N GLY A 227 10.36 4.60 1.47
CA GLY A 227 9.66 3.38 1.89
C GLY A 227 9.28 3.36 3.37
N ASP A 228 9.91 4.19 4.21
CA ASP A 228 9.56 4.29 5.63
C ASP A 228 8.14 4.82 5.84
N VAL A 229 7.53 4.46 6.97
CA VAL A 229 6.29 5.10 7.44
C VAL A 229 6.61 6.01 8.61
N ILE A 230 6.43 7.32 8.45
CA ILE A 230 6.60 8.28 9.54
C ILE A 230 5.27 8.52 10.26
N VAL A 231 5.28 8.44 11.59
CA VAL A 231 4.06 8.43 12.39
C VAL A 231 3.99 9.64 13.30
N LYS A 232 2.87 10.36 13.21
CA LYS A 232 2.53 11.51 14.05
C LYS A 232 1.33 11.25 14.93
N ARG A 233 1.31 11.90 16.09
CA ARG A 233 0.12 11.96 16.93
C ARG A 233 -0.89 12.92 16.33
N ARG A 234 -2.18 12.59 16.44
CA ARG A 234 -3.25 13.59 16.20
C ARG A 234 -3.20 14.65 17.31
N SER A 235 -3.74 15.84 17.05
CA SER A 235 -3.63 16.99 17.96
C SER A 235 -4.17 16.73 19.38
N THR A 236 -5.17 15.87 19.52
CA THR A 236 -5.78 15.46 20.80
C THR A 236 -5.07 14.28 21.48
N SER A 237 -4.06 13.71 20.84
CA SER A 237 -3.43 12.46 21.26
C SER A 237 -2.17 12.71 22.09
N THR A 238 -1.98 11.89 23.12
CA THR A 238 -0.78 11.84 23.97
C THR A 238 0.20 10.75 23.53
N ALA A 239 0.07 10.24 22.30
CA ALA A 239 1.00 9.27 21.73
C ALA A 239 2.45 9.77 21.78
N THR A 240 3.32 8.84 22.13
CA THR A 240 4.79 8.93 22.14
C THR A 240 5.32 7.59 21.67
N TYR A 241 6.62 7.51 21.37
CA TYR A 241 7.22 6.23 21.04
C TYR A 241 7.10 5.24 22.21
N GLU A 242 7.20 5.75 23.44
CA GLU A 242 7.26 4.97 24.67
C GLU A 242 5.94 4.29 25.00
N ASN A 243 4.79 4.87 24.63
CA ASN A 243 3.46 4.41 25.04
C ASN A 243 2.56 3.91 23.91
N ILE A 244 3.06 3.86 22.67
CA ILE A 244 2.22 3.62 21.48
C ILE A 244 1.39 2.32 21.55
N GLU A 245 1.88 1.30 22.25
CA GLU A 245 1.19 0.01 22.45
C GLU A 245 -0.10 0.11 23.27
N ARG A 246 -0.38 1.26 23.92
CA ARG A 246 -1.59 1.47 24.72
C ARG A 246 -2.84 1.83 23.91
N GLY A 247 -2.68 2.03 22.60
CA GLY A 247 -3.76 2.45 21.70
C GLY A 247 -3.92 3.97 21.70
N HIS A 248 -3.63 4.59 20.57
CA HIS A 248 -3.65 6.05 20.45
C HIS A 248 -4.13 6.53 19.07
N PRO A 249 -4.87 7.66 19.02
CA PRO A 249 -5.18 8.33 17.76
C PRO A 249 -3.89 8.86 17.12
N THR A 250 -3.50 8.26 16.00
CA THR A 250 -2.26 8.56 15.28
C THR A 250 -2.54 8.59 13.79
N HIS A 251 -1.54 9.02 13.02
CA HIS A 251 -1.56 9.03 11.57
C HIS A 251 -0.15 8.74 11.05
N GLY A 252 -0.05 8.02 9.95
CA GLY A 252 1.24 7.69 9.34
C GLY A 252 1.17 7.77 7.83
N ASP A 253 2.25 8.27 7.24
CA ASP A 253 2.42 8.48 5.80
C ASP A 253 3.71 7.81 5.32
N ILE A 254 3.71 7.31 4.07
CA ILE A 254 4.86 6.65 3.45
C ILE A 254 5.79 7.69 2.85
N VAL A 255 7.08 7.63 3.15
CA VAL A 255 8.12 8.45 2.54
C VAL A 255 8.38 8.01 1.10
N ILE A 256 8.31 8.94 0.15
CA ILE A 256 8.49 8.64 -1.28
C ILE A 256 9.68 9.33 -1.94
N GLU A 257 10.04 10.54 -1.50
CA GLU A 257 11.19 11.28 -2.04
C GLU A 257 11.65 12.39 -1.09
N PHE A 258 12.82 12.95 -1.37
CA PHE A 258 13.39 14.10 -0.67
C PHE A 258 13.40 15.29 -1.61
N LYS A 259 12.94 16.44 -1.13
CA LYS A 259 12.84 17.65 -1.93
C LYS A 259 12.99 18.90 -1.06
N ASP A 260 13.94 19.77 -1.42
CA ASP A 260 14.06 21.14 -0.88
C ASP A 260 14.09 21.23 0.67
N GLY A 261 14.78 20.30 1.35
CA GLY A 261 14.86 20.27 2.82
C GLY A 261 13.62 19.68 3.50
N GLU A 262 12.76 19.03 2.72
CA GLU A 262 11.58 18.30 3.19
C GLU A 262 11.64 16.86 2.68
N VAL A 263 10.98 15.99 3.43
CA VAL A 263 10.59 14.66 2.95
C VAL A 263 9.16 14.74 2.44
N VAL A 264 8.94 14.18 1.25
CA VAL A 264 7.64 14.07 0.62
C VAL A 264 7.02 12.74 1.01
N THR A 265 5.80 12.77 1.53
CA THR A 265 5.09 11.56 1.95
C THR A 265 3.75 11.41 1.26
N ILE A 266 3.24 10.18 1.18
CA ILE A 266 1.89 9.86 0.70
C ILE A 266 1.11 9.21 1.83
N GLY A 267 -0.05 9.79 2.16
CA GLY A 267 -0.96 9.30 3.18
C GLY A 267 -2.37 9.05 2.63
N GLY A 268 -3.03 8.02 3.13
CA GLY A 268 -4.45 7.77 2.90
C GLY A 268 -5.33 8.55 3.87
N ASN A 269 -6.56 8.85 3.47
CA ASN A 269 -7.53 9.66 4.20
C ASN A 269 -6.97 11.01 4.72
N VAL A 270 -6.09 11.62 3.93
CA VAL A 270 -5.61 12.99 4.16
C VAL A 270 -6.60 13.92 3.49
N SER A 271 -7.46 14.55 4.30
CA SER A 271 -8.62 15.31 3.81
C SER A 271 -9.52 14.47 2.88
N ASN A 272 -9.87 13.26 3.33
CA ASN A 272 -10.80 12.37 2.65
C ASN A 272 -10.31 11.87 1.27
N SER A 273 -8.98 11.77 1.10
CA SER A 273 -8.32 11.37 -0.14
C SER A 273 -6.92 10.77 0.11
N VAL A 274 -6.24 10.29 -0.93
CA VAL A 274 -4.78 10.02 -0.89
C VAL A 274 -4.04 11.27 -1.39
N ARG A 275 -3.13 11.80 -0.56
CA ARG A 275 -2.44 13.05 -0.84
C ARG A 275 -0.98 13.03 -0.46
N THR A 276 -0.23 13.86 -1.16
CA THR A 276 1.12 14.26 -0.79
C THR A 276 1.10 15.18 0.43
N THR A 277 2.02 14.95 1.37
CA THR A 277 2.34 15.90 2.45
C THR A 277 3.84 16.19 2.43
N MET A 278 4.20 17.45 2.65
CA MET A 278 5.60 17.87 2.81
C MET A 278 5.93 17.94 4.29
N VAL A 279 7.04 17.32 4.70
CA VAL A 279 7.44 17.24 6.09
C VAL A 279 8.88 17.75 6.23
N PRO A 280 9.12 18.85 6.98
CA PRO A 280 10.46 19.39 7.15
C PRO A 280 11.42 18.40 7.81
N ILE A 281 12.65 18.35 7.28
CA ILE A 281 13.77 17.58 7.82
C ILE A 281 14.96 18.51 8.07
N ASP A 282 15.91 18.07 8.91
CA ASP A 282 17.19 18.73 9.06
C ASP A 282 18.23 18.19 8.05
N ASP A 283 19.44 18.72 8.10
CA ASP A 283 20.55 18.32 7.22
C ASP A 283 20.99 16.85 7.44
N GLU A 284 20.57 16.22 8.53
CA GLU A 284 20.77 14.80 8.81
C GLU A 284 19.56 13.95 8.39
N HIS A 285 18.62 14.52 7.62
CA HIS A 285 17.38 13.89 7.17
C HIS A 285 16.47 13.43 8.32
N LYS A 286 16.45 14.13 9.46
CA LYS A 286 15.54 13.83 10.57
C LYS A 286 14.36 14.81 10.58
N VAL A 287 13.14 14.28 10.70
CA VAL A 287 11.86 15.01 10.65
C VAL A 287 11.68 16.09 11.73
N THR A 288 12.16 17.29 11.52
CA THR A 288 11.61 18.58 11.97
C THR A 288 10.55 18.61 13.09
N ASN A 289 9.35 18.21 12.69
CA ASN A 289 8.09 18.48 13.37
C ASN A 289 7.87 17.59 14.61
N LYS A 290 7.64 18.23 15.76
CA LYS A 290 7.45 17.60 17.09
C LYS A 290 6.17 16.76 17.25
N LEU A 291 5.25 16.79 16.29
CA LEU A 291 4.08 15.89 16.30
C LEU A 291 4.45 14.48 15.86
N PHE A 292 5.47 14.34 15.01
CA PHE A 292 6.02 13.04 14.67
C PHE A 292 6.79 12.50 15.87
N PHE A 293 6.66 11.19 16.11
CA PHE A 293 7.29 10.55 17.27
C PHE A 293 7.94 9.21 16.94
N ALA A 294 7.56 8.56 15.84
CA ALA A 294 8.14 7.30 15.42
C ALA A 294 8.36 7.24 13.91
N ILE A 295 9.34 6.44 13.50
CA ILE A 295 9.56 5.94 12.14
C ILE A 295 9.36 4.44 12.21
N VAL A 296 8.54 3.87 11.33
CA VAL A 296 8.57 2.44 11.00
C VAL A 296 9.54 2.31 9.83
N ASP A 297 10.77 1.95 10.17
CA ASP A 297 11.90 1.73 9.28
C ASP A 297 11.74 0.39 8.57
N VAL A 298 12.04 0.38 7.28
CA VAL A 298 12.02 -0.83 6.44
C VAL A 298 13.44 -1.17 6.03
N ASP A 299 13.93 -2.35 6.41
CA ASP A 299 15.28 -2.80 6.03
C ASP A 299 15.46 -2.70 4.50
N PRO A 300 16.41 -1.89 4.00
CA PRO A 300 16.60 -1.70 2.57
C PRO A 300 17.06 -2.97 1.85
N ASN A 301 17.53 -3.98 2.58
CA ASN A 301 17.91 -5.28 2.04
C ASN A 301 16.77 -6.30 2.07
N ALA A 302 15.61 -5.94 2.63
CA ALA A 302 14.44 -6.78 2.64
C ALA A 302 13.98 -7.04 1.19
N LYS A 303 13.88 -8.33 0.86
CA LYS A 303 13.36 -8.76 -0.44
C LYS A 303 11.85 -8.80 -0.46
N GLY A 304 11.19 -8.89 0.70
CA GLY A 304 9.75 -9.18 0.82
C GLY A 304 9.38 -10.54 0.20
N GLU A 305 8.09 -10.77 0.06
CA GLU A 305 7.51 -11.89 -0.70
C GLU A 305 7.29 -11.54 -2.17
#